data_AF-A0A661ZNW8-F1
#
_entry.id   AF-A0A661ZNW8-F1
#
_cell.length_a   1.000
_cell.length_b   1.000
_cell.length_c   1.000
_cell.angle_alpha   90.00
_cell.angle_beta   90.00
_cell.angle_gamma   90.00
#
_symmetry.space_group_name_H-M   'P 1'
#
loop_
_entity.id
_entity.type
_entity.pdbx_description
1 polymer ?
#
loop_
_entity_poly.entity_id
_entity_poly.type
_entity_poly.pdbx_seq_one_letter_code
_entity_poly.pdbx_strand_id
1 'polypeptide(L)' 'MKTLLKSALLLVLSLVVLSCSTEKKIELFNGQDLDNWNIIVDSEDGEPKDLFYVEDGLMNTIGDPFGYIRTKESYSNYK' A
#
# COMPACT_ATOMS: atom_id res chain seq x y z
N MET A 1 17.90 4.18 48.12
CA MET A 1 16.85 3.22 47.68
C MET A 1 15.69 3.90 46.94
N LYS A 2 15.04 4.94 47.49
CA LYS A 2 13.88 5.60 46.84
C LYS A 2 14.19 6.27 45.49
N THR A 3 15.39 6.83 45.33
CA THR A 3 15.86 7.44 44.07
C THR A 3 16.15 6.40 42.99
N LEU A 4 16.79 5.29 43.36
CA LEU A 4 17.03 4.14 42.47
C LEU A 4 15.71 3.52 41.97
N LEU A 5 14.70 3.44 42.84
CA LEU A 5 13.37 2.93 42.47
C LEU A 5 12.67 3.82 41.42
N LYS A 6 12.80 5.15 41.56
CA LYS A 6 12.26 6.12 40.59
C LYS A 6 12.96 6.06 39.24
N SER A 7 14.30 5.97 39.25
CA SER A 7 15.08 5.82 38.01
C SER A 7 14.76 4.51 37.28
N ALA A 8 14.59 3.40 38.03
CA ALA A 8 14.17 2.13 37.47
C ALA A 8 12.75 2.20 36.87
N LEU A 9 11.81 2.87 37.55
CA LEU A 9 10.46 3.05 37.04
C LEU A 9 10.43 3.91 35.75
N LEU A 10 11.25 4.95 35.69
CA LEU A 10 11.40 5.80 34.50
C LEU A 10 11.99 5.02 33.32
N LEU A 11 12.97 4.15 33.59
CA LEU A 11 13.59 3.29 32.57
C LEU A 11 12.59 2.27 32.02
N VAL A 12 11.82 1.60 32.89
CA VAL A 12 10.77 0.66 32.48
C VAL A 12 9.71 1.35 31.64
N LEU A 13 9.30 2.57 32.01
CA LEU A 13 8.32 3.33 31.23
C LEU A 13 8.83 3.65 29.81
N SER A 14 10.12 3.99 29.66
CA SER A 14 10.73 4.26 28.36
C SER A 14 10.81 3.02 27.44
N LEU A 15 11.03 1.83 28.02
CA LEU A 15 11.06 0.56 27.28
C LEU A 15 9.68 0.16 26.73
N VAL A 16 8.59 0.50 27.44
CA VAL A 16 7.23 0.20 26.99
C VAL A 16 6.86 1.00 25.73
N VAL A 17 7.34 2.25 25.61
CA VAL A 17 7.02 3.10 24.44
C VAL A 17 7.69 2.60 23.16
N LEU A 18 8.86 1.98 23.27
CA LEU A 18 9.60 1.41 22.13
C LEU A 18 9.00 0.09 21.61
N SER A 19 8.12 -0.56 22.38
CA SER A 19 7.52 -1.84 22.00
C SER A 19 6.36 -1.71 21.01
N CYS A 20 5.90 -0.50 20.69
CA CYS A 20 4.79 -0.29 19.77
C CYS A 20 5.32 -0.28 18.32
N SER A 21 5.39 -1.46 17.70
CA SER A 21 5.67 -1.57 16.26
C SER A 21 4.41 -1.22 15.48
N THR A 22 4.37 -0.04 14.87
CA THR A 22 3.34 0.29 13.88
C THR A 22 3.65 -0.48 12.60
N GLU A 23 2.77 -1.40 12.19
CA GLU A 23 2.87 -2.05 10.88
C GLU A 23 2.90 -0.95 9.80
N LYS A 24 3.96 -0.91 9.00
CA LYS A 24 4.07 0.06 7.90
C LYS A 24 3.04 -0.29 6.83
N LYS A 25 1.99 0.52 6.76
CA LYS A 25 1.02 0.48 5.66
C LYS A 25 1.60 1.22 4.46
N ILE A 26 1.35 0.69 3.28
CA ILE A 26 1.65 1.35 2.01
C ILE A 26 0.34 1.59 1.28
N GLU A 27 0.21 2.76 0.66
CA GLU A 27 -0.89 3.05 -0.25
C GLU A 27 -0.49 2.56 -1.65
N LEU A 28 -1.20 1.55 -2.16
CA LEU A 28 -0.94 1.01 -3.50
C LEU A 28 -1.55 1.87 -4.61
N PHE A 29 -2.63 2.60 -4.30
CA PHE A 29 -3.35 3.47 -5.21
C PHE A 29 -3.44 4.88 -4.62
N ASN A 30 -3.08 5.88 -5.42
CA ASN A 30 -2.98 7.29 -5.01
C ASN A 30 -4.27 8.09 -5.22
N GLY A 31 -5.34 7.47 -5.73
CA GLY A 31 -6.62 8.12 -6.00
C GLY A 31 -6.62 9.05 -7.23
N GLN A 32 -5.56 9.08 -8.03
CA GLN A 32 -5.39 10.07 -9.11
C GLN A 32 -5.05 9.42 -10.46
N ASP A 33 -4.20 8.40 -10.45
CA ASP A 33 -3.69 7.78 -11.68
C ASP A 33 -3.30 6.31 -11.46
N LEU A 34 -2.80 5.70 -12.52
CA LEU A 34 -2.35 4.31 -12.56
C LEU A 34 -0.83 4.18 -12.61
N ASP A 35 -0.07 5.18 -12.13
CA ASP A 35 1.39 5.21 -12.31
C ASP A 35 2.13 4.06 -11.63
N ASN A 36 1.55 3.44 -10.59
CA ASN A 36 2.13 2.26 -9.93
C ASN A 36 1.65 0.91 -10.51
N TRP A 37 0.92 0.93 -11.63
CA TRP A 37 0.28 -0.25 -12.21
C TRP A 37 0.86 -0.56 -13.60
N ASN A 38 0.99 -1.85 -13.90
CA ASN A 38 1.17 -2.36 -15.25
C ASN A 38 -0.18 -2.84 -15.76
N ILE A 39 -0.58 -2.39 -16.95
CA ILE A 39 -1.83 -2.77 -17.60
C ILE A 39 -1.51 -3.78 -18.70
N ILE A 40 -2.19 -4.92 -18.66
CA ILE A 40 -2.06 -6.00 -19.64
C ILE A 40 -3.41 -6.19 -20.30
N VAL A 41 -3.47 -5.98 -21.62
CA VAL A 41 -4.66 -6.22 -22.43
C VAL A 41 -4.46 -7.47 -23.26
N ASP A 42 -5.45 -8.35 -23.28
CA ASP A 42 -5.49 -9.54 -24.11
C ASP A 42 -6.08 -9.18 -25.49
N SER A 43 -5.38 -8.31 -26.22
CA SER A 43 -5.78 -7.89 -27.57
C SER A 43 -4.56 -7.52 -28.41
N GLU A 44 -4.58 -7.85 -29.70
CA GLU A 44 -3.52 -7.48 -30.64
C GLU A 44 -3.54 -5.96 -30.97
N ASP A 45 -4.69 -5.29 -30.81
CA ASP A 45 -4.94 -3.92 -31.31
C ASP A 45 -5.36 -2.89 -30.24
N GLY A 46 -5.59 -3.29 -28.98
CA GLY A 46 -6.13 -2.41 -27.94
C GLY A 46 -5.07 -1.58 -27.20
N GLU A 47 -5.24 -0.26 -27.17
CA GLU A 47 -4.46 0.66 -26.34
C GLU A 47 -4.79 0.42 -24.84
N PRO A 48 -3.81 0.12 -23.97
CA PRO A 48 -4.05 -0.19 -22.56
C PRO A 48 -4.78 0.88 -21.75
N LYS A 49 -4.73 2.12 -22.21
CA LYS A 49 -5.28 3.29 -21.50
C LYS A 49 -6.80 3.38 -21.56
N ASP A 50 -7.44 2.70 -22.51
CA ASP A 50 -8.89 2.74 -22.64
C ASP A 50 -9.59 1.69 -21.75
N LEU A 51 -8.87 0.63 -21.36
CA LEU A 51 -9.47 -0.47 -20.59
C LEU A 51 -9.51 -0.20 -19.08
N PHE A 52 -8.50 0.46 -18.52
CA PHE A 52 -8.42 0.82 -17.09
C PHE A 52 -8.13 2.31 -16.94
N TYR A 53 -8.93 3.00 -16.14
CA TYR A 53 -8.83 4.45 -15.94
C TYR A 53 -9.21 4.87 -14.53
N VAL A 54 -8.93 6.12 -14.18
CA VAL A 54 -9.31 6.73 -12.90
C VAL A 54 -10.36 7.80 -13.16
N GLU A 55 -11.51 7.70 -12.48
CA GLU A 55 -12.60 8.68 -12.52
C GLU A 55 -13.16 8.83 -11.10
N ASP A 56 -13.34 10.08 -10.65
CA ASP A 56 -13.78 10.43 -9.29
C ASP A 56 -12.97 9.75 -8.17
N GLY A 57 -11.67 9.58 -8.41
CA GLY A 57 -10.75 8.93 -7.47
C GLY A 57 -10.96 7.43 -7.32
N LEU A 58 -11.73 6.81 -8.22
CA LEU A 58 -11.97 5.38 -8.30
C LEU A 58 -11.29 4.80 -9.54
N MET A 59 -10.76 3.59 -9.37
CA MET A 59 -10.26 2.80 -10.49
C MET A 59 -11.41 2.07 -11.17
N ASN A 60 -11.55 2.27 -12.47
CA ASN A 60 -12.64 1.74 -13.28
C ASN A 60 -12.10 0.88 -14.43
N THR A 61 -12.96 0.02 -14.98
CA THR A 61 -12.67 -0.76 -16.19
C THR A 61 -13.91 -0.96 -17.06
N ILE A 62 -13.71 -1.02 -18.38
CA ILE A 62 -14.77 -1.31 -19.35
C ILE A 62 -15.02 -2.82 -19.47
N GLY A 63 -14.00 -3.65 -19.19
CA GLY A 63 -14.07 -5.11 -19.16
C GLY A 63 -13.89 -5.84 -20.50
N ASP A 64 -14.15 -5.18 -21.63
CA ASP A 64 -13.95 -5.71 -23.00
C ASP A 64 -13.16 -4.69 -23.84
N PRO A 65 -12.00 -5.04 -24.45
CA PRO A 65 -11.35 -6.36 -24.45
C PRO A 65 -10.91 -6.82 -23.06
N PHE A 66 -10.73 -8.13 -22.88
CA PHE A 66 -10.27 -8.68 -21.61
C PHE A 66 -8.87 -8.16 -21.26
N GLY A 67 -8.62 -7.95 -19.97
CA GLY A 67 -7.32 -7.55 -19.47
C GLY A 67 -7.26 -7.54 -17.95
N TYR A 68 -6.07 -7.30 -17.43
CA TYR A 68 -5.84 -7.18 -16.00
C TYR A 68 -4.74 -6.16 -15.71
N ILE A 69 -4.70 -5.69 -14.46
CA ILE A 69 -3.62 -4.85 -13.97
C ILE A 69 -2.94 -5.50 -12.77
N ARG A 70 -1.68 -5.13 -12.55
CA ARG A 70 -0.91 -5.54 -11.37
C ARG A 70 0.01 -4.42 -10.93
N THR A 71 0.42 -4.45 -9.66
CA THR A 71 1.48 -3.54 -9.17
C THR A 71 2.76 -3.72 -9.97
N LYS A 72 3.53 -2.64 -10.11
CA LYS A 72 4.88 -2.70 -10.68
C LYS A 72 5.81 -3.55 -9.82
N GLU A 73 5.72 -3.36 -8.52
CA GLU A 73 6.47 -4.11 -7.52
C GLU A 73 5.80 -5.44 -7.17
N SER A 74 6.62 -6.40 -6.75
CA SER A 74 6.19 -7.70 -6.23
C SER A 74 6.23 -7.70 -4.71
N TYR A 75 5.16 -8.19 -4.08
CA TYR A 75 5.04 -8.28 -2.63
C TYR A 75 4.85 -9.73 -2.18
N SER A 76 5.30 -10.02 -0.96
CA SER A 76 5.00 -11.27 -0.26
C SER A 76 4.68 -10.98 1.19
N ASN A 77 3.91 -11.85 1.86
CA ASN A 77 3.55 -11.72 3.27
C ASN A 77 2.86 -10.37 3.61
N TYR A 78 1.89 -9.96 2.80
CA TYR A 78 1.10 -8.75 3.03
C TYR A 78 -0.21 -9.06 3.77
N LYS A 79 -0.88 -8.02 4.24
CA LYS A 79 -2.17 -8.08 4.93
C LYS A 79 -3.05 -6.92 4.47
#